data_AF-A0A0F4LBC5-F1
#
_entry.id   AF-A0A0F4LBC5-F1
#
_cell.length_a   1.000
_cell.length_b   1.000
_cell.length_c   1.000
_cell.angle_alpha   90.00
_cell.angle_beta   90.00
_cell.angle_gamma   90.00
#
_symmetry.space_group_name_H-M   'P 1'
#
loop_
_entity.id
_entity.type
_entity.pdbx_description
1 polymer ?
#
loop_
_entity_poly.entity_id
_entity_poly.type
_entity_poly.pdbx_seq_one_letter_code
_entity_poly.pdbx_strand_id
1 'polypeptide(L)'
;MVSKINNFVISFLNRAHLDTKKILTTYIYALILIPLFFGSFIILTSSIAKQNINVVLNNTPLIAIDMIVALTDFIMGYYIWLKKDLILKHEGNYRFLMFTQAISQLMVGNIFCLILALFGIIRINEQTGKLKCQSSFIKVPAVIFLAIFGFCLVLTISIFIRK
;
A
#
# COMPACT_ATOMS: atom_id res chain seq x y z
N MET A 1 -16.26 -21.87 -5.42
CA MET A 1 -14.85 -21.84 -4.99
C MET A 1 -14.52 -20.60 -4.16
N VAL A 2 -14.91 -19.41 -4.62
CA VAL A 2 -14.73 -18.12 -3.92
C VAL A 2 -15.31 -18.11 -2.49
N SER A 3 -16.48 -18.70 -2.25
CA SER A 3 -17.08 -18.75 -0.90
C SER A 3 -16.26 -19.59 0.09
N LYS A 4 -15.61 -20.67 -0.35
CA LYS A 4 -14.74 -21.50 0.49
C LYS A 4 -13.47 -20.75 0.91
N ILE A 5 -12.87 -20.00 -0.03
CA ILE A 5 -11.68 -19.16 0.24
C ILE A 5 -12.04 -18.03 1.21
N ASN A 6 -13.18 -17.35 0.99
CA ASN A 6 -13.64 -16.29 1.88
C ASN A 6 -13.82 -16.81 3.31
N ASN A 7 -14.49 -17.95 3.48
CA ASN A 7 -14.72 -18.56 4.79
C ASN A 7 -13.41 -18.98 5.49
N PHE A 8 -12.41 -19.45 4.72
CA PHE A 8 -11.08 -19.77 5.25
C PHE A 8 -10.34 -18.53 5.74
N VAL A 9 -10.33 -17.46 4.93
CA VAL A 9 -9.69 -16.18 5.29
C VAL A 9 -10.36 -15.58 6.52
N ILE A 10 -11.70 -15.58 6.57
CA ILE A 10 -12.46 -15.11 7.73
C ILE A 10 -12.12 -15.91 8.99
N SER A 11 -12.07 -17.25 8.89
CA SER A 11 -11.63 -18.12 9.99
C SER A 11 -10.21 -17.77 10.47
N PHE A 12 -9.28 -17.50 9.54
CA PHE A 12 -7.92 -17.09 9.88
C PHE A 12 -7.89 -15.72 10.57
N LEU A 13 -8.60 -14.72 10.04
CA LEU A 13 -8.71 -13.38 10.63
C LEU A 13 -9.29 -13.43 12.05
N ASN A 14 -10.31 -14.27 12.26
CA ASN A 14 -10.92 -14.47 13.57
C ASN A 14 -9.96 -15.14 14.56
N ARG A 15 -9.21 -16.17 14.14
CA ARG A 15 -8.18 -16.83 14.98
C ARG A 15 -7.03 -15.90 15.33
N ALA A 16 -6.63 -15.04 14.40
CA ALA A 16 -5.59 -14.05 14.61
C ALA A 16 -6.07 -12.79 15.38
N HIS A 17 -7.35 -12.74 15.76
CA HIS A 17 -8.00 -11.58 16.39
C HIS A 17 -7.73 -10.27 15.63
N LEU A 18 -7.77 -10.34 14.29
CA LEU A 18 -7.49 -9.23 13.38
C LEU A 18 -8.77 -8.44 13.09
N ASP A 19 -8.99 -7.39 13.87
CA ASP A 19 -10.05 -6.41 13.62
C ASP A 19 -9.61 -5.34 12.61
N THR A 20 -10.56 -4.61 12.03
CA THR A 20 -10.31 -3.51 11.07
C THR A 20 -9.28 -2.51 11.59
N LYS A 21 -9.32 -2.18 12.89
CA LYS A 21 -8.32 -1.32 13.55
C LYS A 21 -6.91 -1.91 13.50
N LYS A 22 -6.75 -3.19 13.82
CA LYS A 22 -5.44 -3.85 13.82
C LYS A 22 -4.91 -3.98 12.40
N ILE A 23 -5.75 -4.41 11.45
CA ILE A 23 -5.40 -4.51 10.03
C ILE A 23 -4.88 -3.15 9.52
N LEU A 24 -5.62 -2.06 9.77
CA LEU A 24 -5.18 -0.72 9.36
C LEU A 24 -3.89 -0.29 10.04
N THR A 25 -3.70 -0.62 11.32
CA THR A 25 -2.47 -0.29 12.05
C THR A 25 -1.27 -1.04 11.49
N THR A 26 -1.41 -2.35 11.24
CA THR A 26 -0.38 -3.16 10.61
C THR A 26 -0.08 -2.67 9.20
N TYR A 27 -1.11 -2.26 8.45
CA TYR A 27 -0.95 -1.68 7.12
C TYR A 27 -0.16 -0.37 7.15
N ILE A 28 -0.47 0.54 8.07
CA ILE A 28 0.30 1.78 8.29
C ILE A 28 1.77 1.44 8.58
N TYR A 29 2.04 0.50 9.49
CA TYR A 29 3.41 0.12 9.81
C TYR A 29 4.14 -0.49 8.61
N ALA A 30 3.47 -1.30 7.80
CA ALA A 30 4.05 -1.85 6.58
C ALA A 30 4.45 -0.73 5.60
N LEU A 31 3.54 0.23 5.36
CA LEU A 31 3.76 1.37 4.48
C LEU A 31 4.87 2.32 4.96
N ILE A 32 5.17 2.36 6.26
CA ILE A 32 6.23 3.21 6.80
C ILE A 32 7.56 2.44 6.87
N LEU A 33 7.55 1.24 7.45
CA LEU A 33 8.78 0.50 7.74
C LEU A 33 9.41 -0.09 6.49
N ILE A 34 8.63 -0.65 5.57
CA ILE A 34 9.18 -1.28 4.36
C ILE A 34 9.97 -0.25 3.53
N PRO A 35 9.43 0.95 3.23
CA PRO A 35 10.19 2.01 2.57
C PRO A 35 11.45 2.46 3.32
N LEU A 36 11.39 2.56 4.65
CA LEU A 36 12.56 2.94 5.46
C LEU A 36 13.68 1.90 5.37
N PHE A 37 13.34 0.61 5.45
CA PHE A 37 14.30 -0.47 5.26
C PHE A 37 14.87 -0.46 3.84
N PHE A 38 14.03 -0.27 2.82
CA PHE A 38 14.47 -0.17 1.43
C PHE A 38 15.43 1.00 1.21
N GLY A 39 15.10 2.20 1.71
CA GLY A 39 15.98 3.36 1.63
C GLY A 39 17.30 3.15 2.36
N SER A 40 17.25 2.56 3.56
CA SER A 40 18.45 2.22 4.34
C SER A 40 19.34 1.21 3.60
N PHE A 41 18.73 0.22 2.94
CA PHE A 41 19.44 -0.76 2.12
C PHE A 41 20.14 -0.12 0.92
N ILE A 42 19.50 0.82 0.23
CA ILE A 42 20.13 1.57 -0.87
C ILE A 42 21.32 2.38 -0.35
N ILE A 43 21.15 3.09 0.77
CA ILE A 43 22.23 3.89 1.37
C ILE A 43 23.42 2.98 1.73
N LEU A 44 23.17 1.86 2.40
CA LEU A 44 24.21 0.91 2.77
C LEU A 44 24.94 0.34 1.55
N THR A 45 24.18 -0.08 0.54
CA THR A 45 24.74 -0.65 -0.70
C THR A 45 25.58 0.38 -1.45
N SER A 46 25.11 1.63 -1.53
CA SER A 46 25.85 2.73 -2.16
C SER A 46 27.16 3.04 -1.43
N SER A 47 27.15 3.00 -0.10
CA SER A 47 28.32 3.18 0.75
C SER A 47 29.36 2.07 0.55
N ILE A 48 28.93 0.80 0.53
CA ILE A 48 29.81 -0.35 0.29
C ILE A 48 30.42 -0.28 -1.13
N ALA A 49 29.61 0.08 -2.13
CA ALA A 49 30.05 0.24 -3.51
C ALA A 49 30.91 1.49 -3.75
N LYS A 50 31.05 2.38 -2.74
CA LYS A 50 31.70 3.70 -2.86
C LYS A 50 31.14 4.55 -4.00
N GLN A 51 29.85 4.37 -4.31
CA GLN A 51 29.15 5.10 -5.35
C GLN A 51 28.14 6.05 -4.73
N ASN A 52 27.95 7.21 -5.34
CA ASN A 52 26.86 8.11 -4.96
C ASN A 52 25.52 7.46 -5.34
N ILE A 53 24.48 7.67 -4.53
CA ILE A 53 23.11 7.20 -4.79
C ILE A 53 22.66 7.62 -6.19
N ASN A 54 23.00 8.84 -6.62
CA ASN A 54 22.67 9.32 -7.98
C ASN A 54 23.23 8.41 -9.09
N VAL A 55 24.44 7.86 -8.89
CA VAL A 55 25.06 6.94 -9.84
C VAL A 55 24.33 5.59 -9.84
N VAL A 56 23.95 5.09 -8.66
CA VAL A 56 23.16 3.85 -8.53
C VAL A 56 21.81 3.97 -9.23
N LEU A 57 21.11 5.09 -9.03
CA LEU A 57 19.80 5.36 -9.61
C LEU A 57 19.88 5.52 -11.14
N ASN A 58 20.91 6.18 -11.66
CA ASN A 58 21.13 6.33 -13.10
C ASN A 58 21.46 5.00 -13.78
N ASN A 59 22.23 4.15 -13.11
CA ASN A 59 22.63 2.85 -13.65
C ASN A 59 21.48 1.84 -13.62
N THR A 60 20.55 1.97 -12.66
CA THR A 60 19.43 1.03 -12.49
C THR A 60 18.10 1.79 -12.41
N PRO A 61 17.47 2.12 -13.55
CA PRO A 61 16.25 2.91 -13.56
C PRO A 61 15.06 2.24 -12.85
N LEU A 62 15.09 0.91 -12.71
CA LEU A 62 14.10 0.17 -11.90
C LEU A 62 14.16 0.57 -10.42
N ILE A 63 15.37 0.66 -9.84
CA ILE A 63 15.58 1.08 -8.44
C ILE A 63 15.10 2.52 -8.24
N ALA A 64 15.25 3.39 -9.24
CA ALA A 64 14.72 4.76 -9.19
C ALA A 64 13.18 4.79 -9.12
N ILE A 65 12.50 3.94 -9.90
CA ILE A 65 11.05 3.80 -9.81
C ILE A 65 10.64 3.25 -8.45
N ASP A 66 11.30 2.21 -7.97
CA ASP A 66 11.02 1.60 -6.66
C ASP A 66 11.24 2.61 -5.51
N MET A 67 12.20 3.54 -5.67
CA MET A 67 12.41 4.62 -4.71
C MET A 67 11.26 5.63 -4.69
N ILE A 68 10.67 5.96 -5.86
CA ILE A 68 9.46 6.79 -5.94
C ILE A 68 8.28 6.07 -5.27
N VAL A 69 8.11 4.77 -5.54
CA VAL A 69 7.07 3.95 -4.91
C VAL A 69 7.25 3.93 -3.39
N ALA A 70 8.46 3.66 -2.90
CA ALA A 70 8.77 3.65 -1.48
C ALA A 70 8.47 5.00 -0.80
N LEU A 71 8.89 6.12 -1.39
CA LEU A 71 8.58 7.45 -0.86
C LEU A 71 7.07 7.71 -0.82
N THR A 72 6.36 7.28 -1.86
CA THR A 72 4.91 7.45 -1.98
C THR A 72 4.17 6.61 -0.94
N ASP A 73 4.59 5.35 -0.74
CA ASP A 73 4.10 4.47 0.32
C ASP A 73 4.34 5.08 1.71
N PHE A 74 5.53 5.62 1.96
CA PHE A 74 5.86 6.26 3.23
C PHE A 74 4.96 7.47 3.53
N ILE A 75 4.78 8.36 2.55
CA ILE A 75 3.90 9.54 2.68
C ILE A 75 2.45 9.09 2.92
N MET A 76 1.98 8.07 2.18
CA MET A 76 0.62 7.55 2.36
C MET A 76 0.44 6.89 3.73
N GLY A 77 1.40 6.09 4.18
CA GLY A 77 1.41 5.49 5.50
C GLY A 77 1.33 6.54 6.61
N TYR A 78 2.12 7.61 6.49
CA TYR A 78 2.08 8.75 7.40
C TYR A 78 0.72 9.49 7.36
N TYR A 79 0.17 9.72 6.18
CA TYR A 79 -1.14 10.36 6.03
C TYR A 79 -2.27 9.53 6.67
N ILE A 80 -2.31 8.23 6.40
CA ILE A 80 -3.29 7.30 7.00
C ILE A 80 -3.11 7.26 8.51
N TRP A 81 -1.88 7.30 9.02
CA TRP A 81 -1.62 7.34 10.45
C TRP A 81 -2.26 8.56 11.13
N LEU A 82 -2.10 9.76 10.55
CA LEU A 82 -2.69 10.99 11.07
C LEU A 82 -4.23 11.00 11.02
N LYS A 83 -4.82 10.31 10.02
CA LYS A 83 -6.28 10.28 9.81
C LYS A 83 -6.94 8.97 10.27
N LYS A 84 -6.20 8.11 10.96
CA LYS A 84 -6.60 6.75 11.33
C LYS A 84 -7.96 6.69 12.01
N ASP A 85 -8.18 7.52 13.03
CA ASP A 85 -9.43 7.48 13.80
C ASP A 85 -10.64 7.93 12.97
N LEU A 86 -10.43 8.92 12.08
CA LEU A 86 -11.46 9.38 11.14
C LEU A 86 -11.78 8.33 10.08
N ILE A 87 -10.78 7.56 9.63
CA ILE A 87 -10.96 6.46 8.68
C ILE A 87 -11.76 5.34 9.35
N LEU A 88 -11.41 4.96 10.57
CA LEU A 88 -12.08 3.88 11.31
C LEU A 88 -13.51 4.24 11.73
N LYS A 89 -13.80 5.53 11.95
CA LYS A 89 -15.16 6.00 12.28
C LYS A 89 -16.15 5.87 11.11
N HIS A 90 -15.66 5.85 9.88
CA HIS A 90 -16.48 5.82 8.67
C HIS A 90 -16.14 4.61 7.80
N GLU A 91 -16.93 3.53 7.91
CA GLU A 91 -16.74 2.27 7.16
C GLU A 91 -16.59 2.49 5.65
N GLY A 92 -17.34 3.44 5.08
CA GLY A 92 -17.24 3.78 3.65
C GLY A 92 -15.88 4.39 3.25
N ASN A 93 -15.25 5.16 4.14
CA ASN A 93 -13.92 5.72 3.92
C ASN A 93 -12.85 4.64 4.03
N TYR A 94 -12.97 3.78 5.05
CA TYR A 94 -12.09 2.62 5.22
C TYR A 94 -12.14 1.69 4.00
N ARG A 95 -13.34 1.34 3.54
CA ARG A 95 -13.52 0.46 2.37
C ARG A 95 -12.92 1.09 1.11
N PHE A 96 -13.20 2.36 0.86
CA PHE A 96 -12.64 3.06 -0.30
C PHE A 96 -11.12 3.13 -0.25
N LEU A 97 -10.56 3.44 0.92
CA LEU A 97 -9.11 3.43 1.14
C LEU A 97 -8.52 2.06 0.87
N MET A 98 -9.02 1.00 1.52
CA MET A 98 -8.47 -0.34 1.33
C MET A 98 -8.62 -0.86 -0.10
N PHE A 99 -9.72 -0.52 -0.78
CA PHE A 99 -9.92 -0.89 -2.18
C PHE A 99 -8.95 -0.18 -3.13
N THR A 100 -8.81 1.14 -3.00
CA THR A 100 -7.84 1.91 -3.79
C THR A 100 -6.42 1.45 -3.51
N GLN A 101 -6.08 1.20 -2.24
CA GLN A 101 -4.81 0.63 -1.84
C GLN A 101 -4.56 -0.75 -2.42
N ALA A 102 -5.54 -1.66 -2.44
CA ALA A 102 -5.36 -2.97 -3.06
C ALA A 102 -4.99 -2.85 -4.56
N ILE A 103 -5.67 -1.98 -5.31
CA ILE A 103 -5.32 -1.73 -6.72
C ILE A 103 -3.92 -1.14 -6.83
N SER A 104 -3.64 -0.09 -6.06
CA SER A 104 -2.35 0.57 -5.96
C SER A 104 -1.19 -0.42 -5.72
N GLN A 105 -1.30 -1.26 -4.70
CA GLN A 105 -0.24 -2.19 -4.31
C GLN A 105 -0.07 -3.34 -5.33
N LEU A 106 -1.14 -3.73 -6.02
CA LEU A 106 -1.07 -4.66 -7.14
C LEU A 106 -0.26 -4.10 -8.32
N MET A 107 -0.40 -2.81 -8.62
CA MET A 107 0.32 -2.15 -9.74
C MET A 107 1.83 -2.13 -9.52
N VAL A 108 2.27 -1.98 -8.27
CA VAL A 108 3.71 -1.92 -7.92
C VAL A 108 4.25 -3.26 -7.43
N GLY A 109 3.45 -4.33 -7.47
CA GLY A 109 3.88 -5.68 -7.09
C GLY A 109 4.11 -5.89 -5.60
N ASN A 110 3.61 -5.01 -4.72
CA ASN A 110 3.76 -5.13 -3.28
C ASN A 110 2.72 -6.11 -2.70
N ILE A 111 3.04 -7.40 -2.77
CA ILE A 111 2.14 -8.50 -2.38
C ILE A 111 1.75 -8.42 -0.90
N PHE A 112 2.66 -8.03 -0.02
CA PHE A 112 2.39 -7.97 1.42
C PHE A 112 1.33 -6.92 1.75
N CYS A 113 1.49 -5.69 1.25
CA CYS A 113 0.49 -4.64 1.43
C CYS A 113 -0.82 -4.98 0.71
N LEU A 114 -0.77 -5.61 -0.47
CA LEU A 114 -1.95 -6.09 -1.17
C LEU A 114 -2.78 -7.06 -0.30
N ILE A 115 -2.14 -8.06 0.32
CA ILE A 115 -2.84 -9.02 1.19
C ILE A 115 -3.51 -8.32 2.37
N LEU A 116 -2.81 -7.39 3.03
CA LEU A 116 -3.37 -6.63 4.15
C LEU A 116 -4.57 -5.77 3.72
N ALA A 117 -4.50 -5.12 2.55
CA ALA A 117 -5.60 -4.35 2.00
C ALA A 117 -6.81 -5.25 1.69
N LEU A 118 -6.59 -6.44 1.10
CA LEU A 118 -7.63 -7.42 0.86
C LEU A 118 -8.29 -7.93 2.16
N PHE A 119 -7.50 -8.20 3.20
CA PHE A 119 -8.03 -8.55 4.52
C PHE A 119 -8.91 -7.44 5.07
N GLY A 120 -8.52 -6.18 4.89
CA GLY A 120 -9.33 -5.02 5.24
C GLY A 120 -10.68 -5.02 4.52
N ILE A 121 -10.69 -5.26 3.20
CA ILE A 121 -11.90 -5.29 2.38
C ILE A 121 -12.83 -6.44 2.79
N ILE A 122 -12.27 -7.64 3.02
CA ILE A 122 -13.08 -8.80 3.43
C ILE A 122 -13.74 -8.51 4.78
N ARG A 123 -12.97 -7.99 5.75
CA ARG A 123 -13.47 -7.72 7.10
C ARG A 123 -14.55 -6.65 7.15
N ILE A 124 -14.44 -5.59 6.34
CA ILE A 124 -15.47 -4.54 6.28
C ILE A 124 -16.73 -5.00 5.55
N ASN A 125 -16.61 -5.92 4.59
CA ASN A 125 -17.78 -6.47 3.88
C ASN A 125 -18.62 -7.42 4.76
N GLU A 126 -18.08 -7.93 5.87
CA GLU A 126 -18.86 -8.65 6.89
C GLU A 126 -19.77 -7.71 7.69
N GLN A 127 -19.50 -6.40 7.69
CA GLN A 127 -20.29 -5.40 8.41
C GLN A 127 -21.39 -4.87 7.49
N THR A 128 -22.66 -5.20 7.80
CA THR A 128 -23.87 -4.89 7.00
C THR A 128 -24.29 -3.40 6.99
N GLY A 129 -23.35 -2.48 7.15
CA GLY A 129 -23.60 -1.04 7.16
C GLY A 129 -23.87 -0.45 5.77
N LYS A 130 -24.63 0.65 5.70
CA LYS A 130 -24.77 1.44 4.46
C LYS A 130 -23.43 2.10 4.13
N LEU A 131 -22.65 1.46 3.26
CA LEU A 131 -21.30 1.89 2.86
C LEU A 131 -21.34 3.08 1.88
N LYS A 132 -21.57 4.29 2.39
CA LYS A 132 -21.33 5.53 1.63
C LYS A 132 -20.02 6.18 2.09
N CYS A 133 -19.10 6.43 1.17
CA CYS A 133 -17.88 7.19 1.45
C CYS A 133 -18.26 8.67 1.62
N GLN A 134 -18.20 9.13 2.86
CA GLN A 134 -18.81 10.38 3.30
C GLN A 134 -17.90 11.59 3.11
N SER A 135 -16.59 11.40 2.91
CA SER A 135 -15.64 12.52 3.00
C SER A 135 -14.65 12.61 1.84
N SER A 136 -14.46 13.82 1.32
CA SER A 136 -13.46 14.15 0.29
C SER A 136 -12.02 13.97 0.77
N PHE A 137 -11.75 14.06 2.08
CA PHE A 137 -10.39 14.01 2.63
C PHE A 137 -9.68 12.68 2.36
N ILE A 138 -10.38 11.55 2.24
CA ILE A 138 -9.75 10.27 1.84
C ILE A 138 -9.74 10.08 0.34
N LYS A 139 -10.79 10.54 -0.37
CA LYS A 139 -10.93 10.30 -1.81
C LYS A 139 -9.81 10.94 -2.61
N VAL A 140 -9.54 12.21 -2.36
CA VAL A 140 -8.54 12.98 -3.11
C VAL A 140 -7.13 12.37 -2.98
N PRO A 141 -6.55 12.18 -1.78
CA PRO A 141 -5.22 11.59 -1.66
C PRO A 141 -5.17 10.18 -2.23
N ALA A 142 -6.18 9.32 -1.96
CA ALA A 142 -6.18 7.96 -2.49
C ALA A 142 -6.15 7.90 -4.03
N VAL A 143 -6.86 8.82 -4.70
CA VAL A 143 -6.84 8.92 -6.18
C VAL A 143 -5.48 9.45 -6.68
N ILE A 144 -4.89 10.44 -6.01
CA ILE A 144 -3.56 10.95 -6.35
C ILE A 144 -2.52 9.82 -6.24
N PHE A 145 -2.55 9.05 -5.15
CA PHE A 145 -1.65 7.91 -4.96
C PHE A 145 -1.84 6.82 -6.02
N LEU A 146 -3.09 6.53 -6.38
CA LEU A 146 -3.39 5.61 -7.46
C LEU A 146 -2.80 6.09 -8.80
N ALA A 147 -2.90 7.39 -9.10
CA ALA A 147 -2.33 7.97 -10.32
C ALA A 147 -0.79 7.88 -10.33
N ILE A 148 -0.13 8.16 -9.20
CA ILE A 148 1.33 8.03 -9.06
C ILE A 148 1.76 6.59 -9.32
N PHE A 149 1.10 5.60 -8.72
CA PHE A 149 1.43 4.19 -8.94
C PHE A 149 1.12 3.72 -10.35
N GLY A 150 0.05 4.21 -10.96
CA GLY A 150 -0.22 3.99 -12.38
C GLY A 150 0.89 4.52 -13.27
N PHE A 151 1.40 5.71 -12.97
CA PHE A 151 2.55 6.27 -13.66
C PHE A 151 3.82 5.40 -13.46
N CYS A 152 4.12 4.96 -12.24
CA CYS A 152 5.25 4.06 -11.97
C CYS A 152 5.15 2.71 -12.72
N LEU A 153 3.94 2.15 -12.83
CA LEU A 153 3.70 0.94 -13.62
C LEU A 153 3.98 1.18 -15.11
N VAL A 154 3.51 2.30 -15.67
CA VAL A 154 3.77 2.66 -17.07
C VAL A 154 5.28 2.81 -17.33
N LEU A 155 6.00 3.47 -16.43
CA LEU A 155 7.46 3.60 -16.53
C LEU A 155 8.15 2.23 -16.48
N THR A 156 7.73 1.35 -15.57
CA THR A 156 8.28 0.00 -15.43
C THR A 156 8.08 -0.82 -16.70
N ILE A 157 6.87 -0.80 -17.27
CA ILE A 157 6.55 -1.48 -18.53
C ILE A 157 7.38 -0.87 -19.67
N SER A 158 7.52 0.44 -19.72
CA SER A 158 8.31 1.13 -20.77
C SER A 158 9.79 0.73 -20.73
N ILE A 159 10.37 0.55 -19.55
CA ILE A 159 11.74 0.04 -19.40
C ILE A 159 11.82 -1.41 -19.86
N PHE A 160 10.84 -2.24 -19.51
CA PHE A 160 10.83 -3.64 -19.89
C PHE A 160 10.69 -3.85 -21.40
N ILE A 161 9.86 -3.05 -22.08
CA ILE A 161 9.69 -3.09 -23.54
C ILE A 161 10.95 -2.61 -24.28
N ARG A 162 11.71 -1.68 -23.68
CA ARG A 162 12.94 -1.14 -24.29
C ARG A 162 14.17 -2.04 -24.12
N LYS A 163 14.11 -3.04 -23.25
CA LYS A 163 15.16 -4.05 -23.07
C LYS A 163 14.97 -5.19 -24.07
#